data_AF-A0A1H5MPJ9-F1
#
_entry.id   AF-A0A1H5MPJ9-F1
#
_cell.length_a   1.000
_cell.length_b   1.000
_cell.length_c   1.000
_cell.angle_alpha   90.00
_cell.angle_beta   90.00
_cell.angle_gamma   90.00
#
_symmetry.space_group_name_H-M   'P 1'
#
loop_
_entity.id
_entity.type
_entity.pdbx_description
1 polymer ?
#
loop_
_entity_poly.entity_id
_entity_poly.type
_entity_poly.pdbx_seq_one_letter_code
_entity_poly.pdbx_strand_id
1 'polypeptide(L)'
;METIIGALIALFGVVAVQLWVAWRESARWKREVARRFHDDRAKAYTDFLTAASRFASGIADWRLSSRDQIPPSVWMDSSDLDGLYDLLVPIKVFGTDEAAKLAEEVVNEVWRLGQDDGDSYSTYQVAEAKLIRQIRVDLDISPVQAPTDPPD
;
A
#
# COMPACT_ATOMS: atom_id res chain seq x y z
N MET A 1 -62.89 -5.99 -17.83
CA MET A 1 -61.48 -6.19 -18.26
C MET A 1 -60.54 -5.10 -17.77
N GLU A 2 -61.02 -3.91 -17.40
CA GLU A 2 -60.16 -2.77 -16.99
C GLU A 2 -59.49 -2.92 -15.61
N THR A 3 -60.09 -3.65 -14.67
CA THR A 3 -59.53 -3.89 -13.32
C THR A 3 -58.29 -4.80 -13.30
N ILE A 4 -58.21 -5.75 -14.25
CA ILE A 4 -57.07 -6.67 -14.38
C ILE A 4 -55.83 -5.92 -14.90
N ILE A 5 -56.04 -4.95 -15.81
CA ILE A 5 -54.96 -4.14 -16.38
C ILE A 5 -54.36 -3.20 -15.33
N GLY A 6 -55.20 -2.57 -14.49
CA GLY A 6 -54.74 -1.72 -13.40
C GLY A 6 -53.92 -2.48 -12.35
N ALA A 7 -54.32 -3.71 -12.01
CA ALA A 7 -53.59 -4.57 -11.08
C ALA A 7 -52.21 -5.00 -11.63
N LEU A 8 -52.12 -5.30 -12.94
CA LEU A 8 -50.85 -5.65 -13.59
C LEU A 8 -49.87 -4.47 -13.65
N ILE A 9 -50.35 -3.24 -13.91
CA ILE A 9 -49.52 -2.03 -13.92
C ILE A 9 -48.97 -1.74 -12.51
N ALA A 10 -49.80 -1.89 -11.48
CA ALA A 10 -49.36 -1.69 -10.09
C ALA A 10 -48.27 -2.69 -9.69
N LEU A 11 -48.43 -3.97 -10.04
CA LEU A 11 -47.41 -5.00 -9.78
C LEU A 11 -46.12 -4.73 -10.54
N PHE A 12 -46.20 -4.30 -11.81
CA PHE A 12 -45.02 -3.91 -12.58
C PHE A 12 -44.29 -2.71 -11.96
N GLY A 13 -45.02 -1.71 -11.47
CA GLY A 13 -44.46 -0.56 -10.78
C GLY A 13 -43.68 -0.95 -9.53
N VAL A 14 -44.24 -1.85 -8.70
CA VAL A 14 -43.58 -2.35 -7.49
C VAL A 14 -42.30 -3.13 -7.83
N VAL A 15 -42.34 -4.02 -8.82
CA VAL A 15 -41.16 -4.80 -9.25
C VAL A 15 -40.07 -3.88 -9.81
N ALA A 16 -40.44 -2.88 -10.62
CA ALA A 16 -39.49 -1.92 -11.17
C ALA A 16 -38.79 -1.10 -10.07
N VAL A 17 -39.53 -0.65 -9.05
CA VAL A 17 -38.96 0.07 -7.90
C VAL A 17 -38.02 -0.84 -7.09
N GLN A 18 -38.40 -2.10 -6.84
CA GLN A 18 -37.54 -3.05 -6.13
C GLN A 18 -36.22 -3.32 -6.88
N LEU A 19 -36.28 -3.52 -8.20
CA LEU A 19 -35.08 -3.69 -9.03
C LEU A 19 -34.20 -2.43 -9.04
N TRP A 20 -34.80 -1.24 -9.09
CA TRP A 20 -34.07 0.03 -9.01
C TRP A 20 -33.31 0.17 -7.69
N VAL A 21 -33.98 -0.12 -6.56
CA VAL A 21 -33.35 -0.07 -5.23
C VAL A 21 -32.20 -1.06 -5.15
N ALA A 22 -32.41 -2.31 -5.58
CA ALA A 22 -31.38 -3.33 -5.61
C ALA A 22 -30.17 -2.93 -6.46
N TRP A 23 -30.40 -2.31 -7.63
CA TRP A 23 -29.33 -1.82 -8.50
C TRP A 23 -28.54 -0.67 -7.86
N ARG A 24 -29.23 0.28 -7.22
CA ARG A 24 -28.61 1.41 -6.51
C ARG A 24 -27.77 0.94 -5.32
N GLU A 25 -28.27 -0.03 -4.56
CA GLU A 25 -27.53 -0.65 -3.46
C GLU A 25 -26.31 -1.39 -3.98
N SER A 26 -26.43 -2.18 -5.04
CA SER A 26 -25.29 -2.85 -5.69
C SER A 26 -24.23 -1.85 -6.13
N ALA A 27 -24.62 -0.73 -6.75
CA ALA A 27 -23.70 0.33 -7.15
C ALA A 27 -23.03 1.04 -5.96
N ARG A 28 -23.70 1.15 -4.81
CA ARG A 28 -23.10 1.64 -3.56
C ARG A 28 -22.08 0.64 -3.02
N TRP A 29 -22.43 -0.65 -2.97
CA TRP A 29 -21.54 -1.71 -2.51
C TRP A 29 -20.27 -1.80 -3.35
N LYS A 30 -20.37 -1.72 -4.69
CA LYS A 30 -19.20 -1.69 -5.57
C LYS A 30 -18.24 -0.53 -5.26
N ARG A 31 -18.78 0.67 -5.00
CA ARG A 31 -17.98 1.85 -4.62
C ARG A 31 -17.37 1.75 -3.22
N GLU A 32 -18.04 1.09 -2.29
CA GLU A 32 -17.53 0.84 -0.94
C GLU A 32 -16.38 -0.18 -0.98
N VAL A 33 -16.54 -1.28 -1.72
CA VAL A 33 -15.50 -2.30 -1.90
C VAL A 33 -14.27 -1.69 -2.58
N ALA A 34 -14.47 -0.88 -3.62
CA ALA A 34 -13.36 -0.20 -4.29
C ALA A 34 -12.58 0.73 -3.34
N ARG A 35 -13.28 1.46 -2.46
CA ARG A 35 -12.63 2.32 -1.45
C ARG A 35 -11.85 1.50 -0.42
N ARG A 36 -12.45 0.46 0.15
CA ARG A 36 -11.75 -0.42 1.10
C ARG A 36 -10.51 -1.05 0.48
N PHE A 37 -10.62 -1.52 -0.75
CA PHE A 37 -9.47 -2.08 -1.46
C PHE A 37 -8.34 -1.05 -1.66
N HIS A 38 -8.69 0.20 -1.98
CA HIS A 38 -7.73 1.29 -2.07
C HIS A 38 -7.08 1.63 -0.71
N ASP A 39 -7.88 1.68 0.35
CA ASP A 39 -7.39 1.95 1.72
C ASP A 39 -6.49 0.82 2.23
N ASP A 40 -6.87 -0.45 2.02
CA ASP A 40 -6.10 -1.63 2.38
C ASP A 40 -4.76 -1.67 1.61
N ARG A 41 -4.77 -1.29 0.33
CA ARG A 41 -3.55 -1.11 -0.48
C ARG A 41 -2.63 -0.04 0.11
N ALA A 42 -3.16 1.14 0.41
CA ALA A 42 -2.36 2.24 0.98
C ALA A 42 -1.76 1.85 2.34
N LYS A 43 -2.54 1.13 3.15
CA LYS A 43 -2.07 0.59 4.43
C LYS A 43 -0.94 -0.42 4.24
N ALA A 44 -1.10 -1.39 3.34
CA ALA A 44 -0.08 -2.40 3.05
C ALA A 44 1.26 -1.76 2.65
N TYR A 45 1.22 -0.75 1.78
CA TYR A 45 2.40 0.00 1.38
C TYR A 45 3.05 0.77 2.53
N THR A 46 2.25 1.43 3.37
CA THR A 46 2.76 2.20 4.50
C THR A 46 3.40 1.31 5.57
N ASP A 47 2.74 0.21 5.92
CA ASP A 47 3.25 -0.75 6.90
C ASP A 47 4.59 -1.33 6.44
N PHE A 48 4.67 -1.74 5.16
CA PHE A 48 5.88 -2.30 4.58
C PHE A 48 7.05 -1.31 4.56
N LEU A 49 6.84 -0.09 4.04
CA LEU A 49 7.90 0.93 4.00
C LEU A 49 8.38 1.32 5.40
N THR A 50 7.46 1.41 6.36
CA THR A 50 7.80 1.72 7.75
C THR A 50 8.68 0.62 8.35
N ALA A 51 8.32 -0.65 8.13
CA ALA A 51 9.10 -1.79 8.60
C ALA A 51 10.48 -1.85 7.93
N ALA A 52 10.54 -1.71 6.60
CA ALA A 52 11.79 -1.72 5.83
C ALA A 52 12.75 -0.62 6.29
N SER A 53 12.24 0.61 6.42
CA SER A 53 13.03 1.77 6.85
C SER A 53 13.52 1.63 8.30
N ARG A 54 12.67 1.13 9.19
CA ARG A 54 13.06 0.87 10.59
C ARG A 54 14.20 -0.15 10.66
N PHE A 55 14.11 -1.23 9.88
CA PHE A 55 15.14 -2.25 9.85
C PHE A 55 16.46 -1.72 9.26
N ALA A 56 16.40 -1.04 8.11
CA ALA A 56 17.58 -0.44 7.48
C ALA A 56 18.27 0.58 8.40
N SER A 57 17.48 1.39 9.11
CA SER A 57 17.99 2.35 10.11
C SER A 57 18.63 1.65 11.30
N GLY A 58 18.03 0.56 11.78
CA GLY A 58 18.59 -0.27 12.85
C GLY A 58 19.96 -0.85 12.47
N ILE A 59 20.12 -1.32 11.22
CA ILE A 59 21.42 -1.82 10.73
C ILE A 59 22.46 -0.70 10.72
N ALA A 60 22.08 0.47 10.19
CA ALA A 60 22.98 1.62 10.11
C ALA A 60 23.44 2.06 11.52
N ASP A 61 22.52 2.11 12.47
CA ASP A 61 22.80 2.47 13.86
C ASP A 61 23.67 1.42 14.56
N TRP A 62 23.39 0.13 14.37
CA TRP A 62 24.21 -0.96 14.89
C TRP A 62 25.65 -0.91 14.36
N ARG A 63 25.85 -0.56 13.08
CA ARG A 63 27.20 -0.37 12.50
C ARG A 63 27.93 0.81 13.10
N LEU A 64 27.25 1.96 13.26
CA LEU A 64 27.82 3.14 13.90
C LEU A 64 28.19 2.84 15.34
N SER A 65 27.30 2.18 16.07
CA SER A 65 27.51 1.66 17.42
C SER A 65 28.75 0.78 17.52
N SER A 66 28.89 -0.20 16.62
CA SER A 66 30.02 -1.12 16.60
C SER A 66 31.34 -0.43 16.28
N ARG A 67 31.33 0.56 15.38
CA ARG A 67 32.52 1.34 15.01
C ARG A 67 32.95 2.28 16.14
N ASP A 68 31.98 2.95 16.76
CA ASP A 68 32.24 4.05 17.69
C ASP A 68 32.20 3.57 19.17
N GLN A 69 31.99 2.26 19.42
CA GLN A 69 31.84 1.62 20.75
C GLN A 69 30.73 2.24 21.62
N ILE A 70 29.71 2.81 20.97
CA ILE A 70 28.54 3.39 21.62
C ILE A 70 27.43 2.35 21.55
N PRO A 71 26.62 2.10 22.59
CA PRO A 71 25.50 1.16 22.49
C PRO A 71 24.49 1.60 21.42
N PRO A 72 23.89 0.67 20.66
CA PRO A 72 22.93 1.02 19.62
C PRO A 72 21.70 1.66 20.26
N SER A 73 21.16 2.68 19.61
CA SER A 73 19.91 3.34 19.99
C SER A 73 18.69 2.50 19.64
N VAL A 74 18.82 1.59 18.67
CA VAL A 74 17.78 0.65 18.24
C VAL A 74 18.29 -0.79 18.34
N TRP A 75 17.66 -1.60 19.20
CA TRP A 75 17.87 -3.04 19.21
C TRP A 75 17.11 -3.68 18.04
N MET A 76 17.85 -4.32 17.14
CA MET A 76 17.26 -5.13 16.07
C MET A 76 16.93 -6.51 16.59
N ASP A 77 15.67 -6.92 16.47
CA ASP A 77 15.28 -8.31 16.63
C ASP A 77 15.33 -8.99 15.24
N SER A 78 15.86 -10.21 15.18
CA SER A 78 15.75 -11.08 14.00
C SER A 78 14.31 -11.25 13.52
N SER A 79 13.32 -11.15 14.42
CA SER A 79 11.89 -11.18 14.07
C SER A 79 11.46 -10.04 13.16
N ASP A 80 12.18 -8.92 13.14
CA ASP A 80 11.83 -7.76 12.31
C ASP A 80 12.02 -8.06 10.81
N LEU A 81 12.90 -9.00 10.46
CA LEU A 81 13.14 -9.41 9.07
C LEU A 81 12.08 -10.42 8.59
N ASP A 82 11.72 -11.39 9.43
CA ASP A 82 10.58 -12.28 9.17
C ASP A 82 9.27 -11.47 9.03
N GLY A 83 9.08 -10.46 9.89
CA GLY A 83 7.95 -9.54 9.80
C GLY A 83 7.92 -8.75 8.48
N LEU A 84 9.07 -8.46 7.87
CA LEU A 84 9.13 -7.78 6.58
C LEU A 84 8.66 -8.69 5.43
N TYR A 85 9.00 -9.98 5.48
CA TYR A 85 8.49 -10.97 4.53
C TYR A 85 6.98 -11.18 4.67
N ASP A 86 6.45 -11.17 5.90
CA ASP A 86 5.00 -11.25 6.14
C ASP A 86 4.25 -10.07 5.50
N LEU A 87 4.86 -8.88 5.52
CA LEU A 87 4.29 -7.67 4.90
C LEU A 87 4.34 -7.67 3.37
N LEU A 88 5.06 -8.60 2.73
CA LEU A 88 4.95 -8.80 1.28
C LEU A 88 3.60 -9.40 0.88
N VAL A 89 2.96 -10.20 1.74
CA VAL A 89 1.69 -10.86 1.42
C VAL A 89 0.58 -9.83 1.15
N PRO A 90 0.33 -8.85 2.04
CA PRO A 90 -0.60 -7.75 1.75
C PRO A 90 -0.28 -6.99 0.46
N ILE A 91 0.99 -6.74 0.15
CA ILE A 91 1.39 -6.08 -1.11
C ILE A 91 0.99 -6.94 -2.32
N LYS A 92 1.22 -8.25 -2.27
CA LYS A 92 0.83 -9.19 -3.34
C LYS A 92 -0.68 -9.32 -3.50
N VAL A 93 -1.44 -9.11 -2.43
CA VAL A 93 -2.92 -9.22 -2.45
C VAL A 93 -3.59 -7.93 -2.92
N PHE A 94 -3.14 -6.78 -2.40
CA PHE A 94 -3.81 -5.50 -2.62
C PHE A 94 -3.08 -4.61 -3.63
N GLY A 95 -1.77 -4.75 -3.77
CA GLY A 95 -0.94 -3.96 -4.66
C GLY A 95 -0.97 -4.40 -6.12
N THR A 96 -0.03 -3.88 -6.91
CA THR A 96 0.22 -4.34 -8.28
C THR A 96 1.35 -5.36 -8.32
N ASP A 97 1.40 -6.17 -9.38
CA ASP A 97 2.51 -7.11 -9.61
C ASP A 97 3.87 -6.40 -9.63
N GLU A 98 3.90 -5.16 -10.14
CA GLU A 98 5.11 -4.35 -10.17
C GLU A 98 5.52 -3.90 -8.77
N ALA A 99 4.57 -3.42 -7.95
CA ALA A 99 4.85 -3.06 -6.57
C ALA A 99 5.33 -4.28 -5.75
N ALA A 100 4.77 -5.47 -6.00
CA ALA A 100 5.20 -6.70 -5.35
C ALA A 100 6.66 -7.06 -5.69
N LYS A 101 7.06 -6.97 -6.97
CA LYS A 101 8.45 -7.21 -7.39
C LYS A 101 9.42 -6.20 -6.79
N LEU A 102 9.05 -4.92 -6.79
CA LEU A 102 9.88 -3.87 -6.20
C LEU A 102 9.97 -4.00 -4.67
N ALA A 103 8.92 -4.46 -4.01
CA ALA A 103 8.96 -4.78 -2.58
C ALA A 103 9.88 -5.97 -2.30
N GLU A 104 9.87 -7.02 -3.13
CA GLU A 104 10.85 -8.12 -3.03
C GLU A 104 12.30 -7.63 -3.24
N GLU A 105 12.53 -6.71 -4.18
CA GLU A 105 13.84 -6.05 -4.35
C GLU A 105 14.27 -5.32 -3.07
N VAL A 106 13.35 -4.58 -2.43
CA VAL A 106 13.62 -3.92 -1.14
C VAL A 106 13.99 -4.93 -0.06
N VAL A 107 13.22 -6.02 0.11
CA VAL A 107 13.53 -7.05 1.12
C VAL A 107 14.92 -7.66 0.89
N ASN A 108 15.28 -7.94 -0.36
CA ASN A 108 16.59 -8.50 -0.70
C ASN A 108 17.73 -7.52 -0.36
N GLU A 109 17.57 -6.23 -0.65
CA GLU A 109 18.57 -5.21 -0.30
C GLU A 109 18.66 -4.99 1.21
N VAL A 110 17.54 -5.04 1.92
CA VAL A 110 17.50 -5.00 3.40
C VAL A 110 18.23 -6.21 4.01
N TRP A 111 18.01 -7.40 3.46
CA TRP A 111 18.74 -8.60 3.87
C TRP A 111 20.25 -8.46 3.61
N ARG A 112 20.62 -7.93 2.44
CA ARG A 112 22.02 -7.70 2.05
C ARG A 112 22.71 -6.68 2.96
N LEU A 113 21.99 -5.65 3.37
CA LEU A 113 22.43 -4.71 4.42
C LEU A 113 22.76 -5.44 5.73
N GLY A 114 22.06 -6.51 6.08
CA GLY A 114 22.37 -7.28 7.29
C GLY A 114 23.66 -8.09 7.19
N GLN A 115 24.13 -8.40 5.98
CA GLN A 115 25.24 -9.34 5.75
C GLN A 115 26.56 -8.70 5.29
N ASP A 116 26.53 -7.53 4.67
CA ASP A 116 27.67 -6.99 3.93
C ASP A 116 28.13 -5.61 4.43
N ASP A 117 29.39 -5.48 4.87
CA ASP A 117 29.98 -4.25 5.42
C ASP A 117 30.10 -3.07 4.41
N GLY A 118 29.76 -3.28 3.13
CA GLY A 118 29.93 -2.31 2.04
C GLY A 118 28.78 -1.30 1.80
N ASP A 119 28.79 -0.72 0.60
CA ASP A 119 27.90 0.35 0.06
C ASP A 119 26.41 -0.02 -0.08
N SER A 120 25.98 -1.12 0.53
CA SER A 120 24.65 -1.73 0.44
C SER A 120 23.51 -0.81 0.91
N TYR A 121 23.82 0.28 1.61
CA TYR A 121 22.83 1.30 1.98
C TYR A 121 22.37 2.15 0.79
N SER A 122 23.26 2.42 -0.16
CA SER A 122 22.92 3.17 -1.37
C SER A 122 21.99 2.37 -2.29
N THR A 123 22.19 1.05 -2.40
CA THR A 123 21.35 0.17 -3.23
C THR A 123 19.97 -0.04 -2.62
N TYR A 124 19.88 -0.17 -1.29
CA TYR A 124 18.61 -0.14 -0.57
C TYR A 124 17.80 1.13 -0.90
N GLN A 125 18.41 2.32 -0.79
CA GLN A 125 17.72 3.57 -1.09
C GLN A 125 17.22 3.64 -2.54
N VAL A 126 17.98 3.09 -3.49
CA VAL A 126 17.55 3.01 -4.89
C VAL A 126 16.34 2.09 -5.04
N ALA A 127 16.35 0.91 -4.41
CA ALA A 127 15.21 -0.02 -4.42
C ALA A 127 13.97 0.60 -3.76
N GLU A 128 14.12 1.22 -2.59
CA GLU A 128 13.05 1.92 -1.87
C GLU A 128 12.46 3.05 -2.71
N ALA A 129 13.31 3.86 -3.37
CA ALA A 129 12.86 4.96 -4.24
C ALA A 129 12.06 4.46 -5.45
N LYS A 130 12.43 3.32 -6.05
CA LYS A 130 11.64 2.70 -7.13
C LYS A 130 10.27 2.28 -6.62
N LEU A 131 10.21 1.61 -5.47
CA LEU A 131 8.95 1.18 -4.86
C LEU A 131 8.05 2.39 -4.53
N ILE A 132 8.59 3.45 -3.91
CA ILE A 132 7.84 4.68 -3.61
C ILE A 132 7.28 5.30 -4.89
N ARG A 133 8.03 5.29 -5.99
CA ARG A 133 7.54 5.79 -7.28
C ARG A 133 6.35 4.97 -7.78
N GLN A 134 6.43 3.65 -7.70
CA GLN A 134 5.31 2.78 -8.09
C GLN A 134 4.10 2.97 -7.18
N ILE A 135 4.29 3.10 -5.86
CA ILE A 135 3.21 3.36 -4.90
C ILE A 135 2.44 4.64 -5.26
N ARG A 136 3.16 5.69 -5.67
CA ARG A 136 2.52 6.94 -6.11
C ARG A 136 1.64 6.73 -7.34
N VAL A 137 2.08 5.90 -8.29
CA VAL A 137 1.27 5.51 -9.46
C VAL A 137 0.04 4.71 -9.03
N ASP A 138 0.22 3.72 -8.16
CA ASP A 138 -0.85 2.80 -7.72
C ASP A 138 -1.94 3.46 -6.87
N LEU A 139 -1.60 4.53 -6.17
CA LEU A 139 -2.49 5.32 -5.32
C LEU A 139 -2.96 6.63 -5.99
N ASP A 140 -2.64 6.83 -7.28
CA ASP A 140 -2.96 8.04 -8.05
C ASP A 140 -2.53 9.35 -7.32
N ILE A 141 -1.39 9.29 -6.63
CA ILE A 141 -0.83 10.43 -5.92
C ILE A 141 -0.03 11.25 -6.94
N SER A 142 -0.66 12.29 -7.48
CA SER A 142 0.01 13.26 -8.37
C SER A 142 1.28 13.81 -7.72
N PRO A 143 2.35 14.08 -8.49
CA PRO A 143 3.48 14.84 -7.97
C PRO A 143 2.95 16.19 -7.49
N VAL A 144 3.29 16.58 -6.27
CA VAL A 144 3.00 17.91 -5.74
C VAL A 144 3.47 18.92 -6.79
N GLN A 145 2.53 19.60 -7.46
CA GLN A 145 2.88 20.75 -8.28
C GLN A 145 3.54 21.75 -7.32
N ALA A 146 4.81 22.07 -7.58
CA ALA A 146 5.45 23.20 -6.93
C ALA A 146 4.53 24.43 -7.08
N PRO A 147 4.41 25.31 -6.07
CA PRO A 147 3.59 26.49 -6.18
C PRO A 147 4.09 27.35 -7.35
N THR A 148 3.43 27.22 -8.49
CA THR A 148 3.54 28.13 -9.62
C THR A 148 2.63 29.31 -9.30
N ASP A 149 3.15 30.23 -8.51
CA ASP A 149 3.19 31.66 -8.82
C ASP A 149 3.59 32.45 -7.56
N PRO A 150 4.59 33.34 -7.64
CA PRO A 150 4.68 34.44 -6.69
C PRO A 150 3.54 35.45 -6.96
N PRO A 151 2.99 36.12 -5.93
CA PRO A 151 2.03 37.19 -6.14
C PRO A 151 2.72 38.39 -6.82
N ASP A 152 2.15 38.77 -7.96
CA ASP A 152 2.28 39.99 -8.78
C ASP A 152 3.68 40.56 -9.09
#